data_AF-A0AAN0M945-F1
#
_entry.id   AF-A0AAN0M945-F1
#
_cell.length_a   1.000
_cell.length_b   1.000
_cell.length_c   1.000
_cell.angle_alpha   90.00
_cell.angle_beta   90.00
_cell.angle_gamma   90.00
#
_symmetry.space_group_name_H-M   'P 1'
#
loop_
_entity.id
_entity.type
_entity.pdbx_description
1 polymer ?
#
loop_
_entity_poly.entity_id
_entity_poly.type
_entity_poly.pdbx_seq_one_letter_code
_entity_poly.pdbx_strand_id
1 'polypeptide(L)' 'MERYMQWIGSLDAVVAQQPLKGTEVLGDKDITTMMGYSIINAPDMDAAREIAKACPFLEMDNSAMQLSELAQMPG' A
#
# COMPACT_ATOMS: atom_id res chain seq x y z
N MET A 1 -9.04 12.03 5.78
CA MET A 1 -9.90 10.86 6.10
C MET A 1 -10.97 10.65 5.04
N GLU A 2 -11.90 11.59 4.81
CA GLU A 2 -12.97 11.42 3.81
C GLU A 2 -12.45 11.13 2.39
N ARG A 3 -11.51 11.96 1.88
CA ARG A 3 -10.85 11.72 0.57
C ARG A 3 -10.15 10.37 0.50
N TYR A 4 -9.56 9.91 1.60
CA TYR A 4 -8.91 8.60 1.67
C TYR A 4 -9.95 7.47 1.58
N MET A 5 -11.07 7.58 2.31
CA MET A 5 -12.15 6.60 2.25
C MET A 5 -12.82 6.56 0.87
N GLN A 6 -12.95 7.70 0.19
CA GLN A 6 -13.42 7.75 -1.19
C GLN A 6 -12.42 7.11 -2.16
N TRP A 7 -11.13 7.44 -2.03
CA TRP A 7 -10.08 6.85 -2.86
C TRP A 7 -10.07 5.33 -2.70
N ILE A 8 -10.03 4.81 -1.47
CA ILE A 8 -9.97 3.37 -1.21
C ILE A 8 -11.23 2.64 -1.67
N GLY A 9 -12.41 3.27 -1.53
CA GLY A 9 -13.68 2.73 -2.02
C GLY A 9 -13.81 2.73 -3.54
N SER A 10 -12.95 3.46 -4.25
CA SER A 10 -12.92 3.49 -5.73
C SER A 10 -12.02 2.43 -6.35
N LEU A 11 -11.18 1.76 -5.55
CA LEU A 11 -10.17 0.83 -6.05
C LEU A 11 -10.77 -0.53 -6.38
N ASP A 12 -10.28 -1.15 -7.45
CA ASP A 12 -10.41 -2.59 -7.64
C ASP A 12 -9.38 -3.29 -6.74
N ALA A 13 -9.77 -3.53 -5.49
CA ALA A 13 -8.88 -4.05 -4.47
C ALA A 13 -9.16 -5.51 -4.11
N VAL A 14 -8.12 -6.34 -4.14
CA VAL A 14 -8.10 -7.69 -3.54
C VAL A 14 -8.06 -7.57 -2.01
N VAL A 15 -7.25 -6.63 -1.51
CA VAL A 15 -7.19 -6.24 -0.11
C VAL A 15 -7.30 -4.72 -0.06
N ALA A 16 -8.50 -4.21 0.24
CA ALA A 16 -8.77 -2.78 0.26
C ALA A 16 -7.89 -2.06 1.28
N GLN A 17 -7.91 -2.52 2.54
CA GLN A 17 -7.08 -1.96 3.61
C GLN A 17 -6.83 -3.02 4.68
N GLN A 18 -5.55 -3.27 4.99
CA GLN A 18 -5.17 -4.13 6.10
C GLN A 18 -4.25 -3.38 7.07
N PRO A 19 -4.75 -2.86 8.20
CA PRO A 19 -3.92 -2.26 9.23
C PRO A 19 -3.10 -3.35 9.95
N LEU A 20 -1.83 -3.06 10.21
CA LEU A 20 -0.93 -3.94 10.96
C LEU A 20 -0.84 -3.46 12.41
N LYS A 21 -0.95 -4.40 13.36
CA LYS A 21 -0.88 -4.12 14.80
C LYS A 21 0.08 -5.10 15.46
N GLY A 22 0.91 -4.59 16.36
CA GLY A 22 1.90 -5.42 17.08
C GLY A 22 3.03 -5.90 16.16
N THR A 23 3.44 -5.07 15.19
CA THR A 23 4.56 -5.38 14.31
C THR A 23 5.85 -5.42 15.12
N GLU A 24 6.55 -6.54 15.08
CA GLU A 24 7.87 -6.74 15.66
C GLU A 24 8.89 -7.01 14.56
N VAL A 25 10.09 -6.45 14.70
CA VAL A 25 11.21 -6.72 13.80
C VAL A 25 12.02 -7.86 14.41
N LEU A 26 12.13 -8.97 13.67
CA LEU A 26 12.97 -10.10 14.05
C LEU A 26 14.30 -10.02 13.27
N GLY A 27 15.42 -9.95 14.01
CA GLY A 27 16.78 -9.82 13.45
C GLY A 27 17.44 -8.47 13.78
N ASP A 28 18.70 -8.32 13.38
CA ASP A 28 19.53 -7.19 13.83
C ASP A 28 19.45 -5.94 12.93
N LYS A 29 18.73 -6.01 11.81
CA LYS A 29 18.65 -4.92 10.83
C LYS A 29 17.44 -4.05 11.08
N ASP A 30 17.64 -2.75 11.14
CA ASP A 30 16.54 -1.78 11.16
C ASP A 30 15.75 -1.79 9.85
N ILE A 31 14.43 -1.85 9.99
CA ILE A 31 13.48 -1.70 8.88
C ILE A 31 12.44 -0.66 9.23
N THR A 32 12.01 0.12 8.24
CA THR A 32 10.85 1.00 8.39
C THR A 32 9.60 0.14 8.53
N THR A 33 8.93 0.23 9.66
CA THR A 33 7.72 -0.55 9.91
C THR A 33 6.55 -0.01 9.10
N MET A 34 5.82 -0.90 8.44
CA MET A 34 4.60 -0.54 7.72
C MET A 34 3.43 -0.45 8.71
N MET A 35 2.60 0.59 8.55
CA MET A 35 1.36 0.74 9.33
C MET A 35 0.21 -0.12 8.77
N GLY A 36 0.31 -0.53 7.51
CA GLY A 36 -0.70 -1.30 6.82
C GLY A 36 -0.36 -1.47 5.34
N TYR A 37 -1.17 -2.24 4.63
CA TYR A 37 -1.02 -2.46 3.20
C TYR A 37 -2.36 -2.62 2.51
N SER A 38 -2.32 -2.50 1.18
CA SER A 38 -3.43 -2.78 0.27
C SER A 38 -2.90 -3.61 -0.89
N ILE A 39 -3.74 -4.45 -1.47
CA ILE A 39 -3.46 -5.20 -2.69
C ILE A 39 -4.54 -4.81 -3.69
N ILE A 40 -4.12 -4.26 -4.82
CA ILE A 40 -5.02 -3.79 -5.87
C ILE A 40 -4.74 -4.53 -7.18
N ASN A 41 -5.79 -4.69 -7.98
CA ASN A 41 -5.65 -5.05 -9.37
C ASN A 41 -5.30 -3.78 -10.16
N ALA A 42 -4.30 -3.89 -11.02
CA ALA A 42 -3.95 -2.86 -11.98
C ALA A 42 -3.54 -3.52 -13.30
N PRO A 43 -3.78 -2.88 -14.46
CA PRO A 43 -3.38 -3.42 -15.76
C PRO A 43 -1.87 -3.67 -15.89
N ASP A 44 -1.07 -2.77 -15.30
CA ASP A 44 0.38 -2.80 -15.30
C ASP A 44 0.93 -1.93 -14.14
N MET A 45 2.27 -1.93 -14.00
CA MET A 45 2.97 -1.19 -12.95
C MET A 45 2.87 0.34 -13.11
N ASP A 46 2.65 0.85 -14.32
CA ASP A 46 2.51 2.30 -14.55
C ASP A 46 1.13 2.77 -14.07
N ALA A 47 0.07 2.04 -14.41
CA ALA A 47 -1.26 2.26 -13.88
C ALA A 47 -1.31 2.11 -12.35
N ALA A 48 -0.66 1.08 -11.80
CA ALA A 48 -0.54 0.90 -10.35
C ALA A 48 0.14 2.11 -9.68
N ARG A 49 1.18 2.66 -10.32
CA ARG A 49 1.89 3.85 -9.83
C ARG A 49 1.02 5.09 -9.85
N GLU A 50 0.25 5.31 -10.91
CA GLU A 50 -0.67 6.45 -10.97
C GLU A 50 -1.79 6.34 -9.93
N ILE A 51 -2.34 5.14 -9.71
CA ILE A 51 -3.29 4.87 -8.63
C ILE A 51 -2.68 5.17 -7.26
N ALA A 52 -1.47 4.67 -7.00
CA ALA A 52 -0.77 4.86 -5.72
C ALA A 52 -0.41 6.33 -5.45
N LYS A 53 0.05 7.07 -6.47
CA LYS A 53 0.33 8.52 -6.37
C LYS A 53 -0.91 9.35 -6.05
N ALA A 54 -2.09 8.90 -6.49
CA ALA A 54 -3.35 9.56 -6.18
C ALA A 54 -3.82 9.32 -4.73
N CYS A 55 -3.12 8.49 -3.94
CA CYS A 55 -3.49 8.22 -2.56
C CYS A 55 -3.33 9.48 -1.70
N PRO A 56 -4.39 9.98 -1.04
CA PRO A 56 -4.31 11.17 -0.19
C PRO A 56 -3.37 11.02 1.01
N PHE A 57 -2.93 9.80 1.34
CA PHE A 57 -1.91 9.56 2.36
C PHE A 57 -0.58 10.25 2.02
N LEU A 58 -0.22 10.33 0.73
CA LEU A 58 1.02 10.98 0.28
C LEU A 58 1.00 12.50 0.44
N GLU A 59 -0.17 13.10 0.69
CA GLU A 59 -0.29 14.54 0.99
C GLU A 59 0.02 14.85 2.47
N MET A 60 0.18 13.83 3.32
CA MET A 60 0.49 14.01 4.74
C MET A 60 2.00 14.27 4.95
N ASP A 61 2.34 15.09 5.94
CA ASP A 61 3.73 15.35 6.30
C ASP A 61 4.45 14.06 6.70
N ASN A 62 5.68 13.90 6.19
CA ASN A 62 6.56 12.75 6.46
C ASN A 62 5.93 11.39 6.09
N SER A 63 5.05 11.37 5.07
CA SER A 63 4.46 10.16 4.53
C SER A 63 5.32 9.55 3.43
N ALA A 64 5.35 8.21 3.38
CA ALA A 64 5.97 7.47 2.30
C ALA A 64 5.23 6.15 2.10
N MET A 65 5.05 5.74 0.85
CA MET A 65 4.40 4.48 0.48
C MET A 65 5.34 3.65 -0.38
N GLN A 66 5.43 2.36 -0.10
CA GLN A 66 6.11 1.40 -0.98
C GLN A 66 5.10 0.81 -1.97
N LEU A 67 5.47 0.80 -3.25
CA LEU A 67 4.72 0.13 -4.32
C LEU A 67 5.53 -1.05 -4.85
N SER A 68 4.90 -2.20 -5.02
CA SER A 68 5.55 -3.40 -5.54
C SER A 68 4.53 -4.25 -6.29
N GLU A 69 5.00 -4.93 -7.34
CA GLU A 69 4.21 -5.92 -8.06
C GLU A 69 4.31 -7.27 -7.35
N LEU A 70 3.19 -8.00 -7.26
CA LEU A 70 3.20 -9.34 -6.69
C LEU A 70 3.84 -10.30 -7.71
N ALA A 71 5.02 -10.82 -7.37
CA ALA A 71 5.63 -11.89 -8.14
C ALA A 71 4.79 -13.16 -8.03
N GLN A 72 4.48 -13.77 -9.18
CA GLN A 72 3.92 -15.12 -9.19
C GLN A 72 5.04 -16.11 -8.87
N MET A 73 4.91 -16.84 -7.76
CA MET A 73 5.83 -17.93 -7.47
C MET A 73 5.56 -19.07 -8.47
N PRO A 74 6.60 -19.62 -9.12
CA PRO A 74 6.45 -20.88 -9.84
C PRO A 74 6.07 -21.95 -8.82
N GLY A 75 4.94 -22.63 -9.08
CA GLY A 75 4.48 -23.77 -8.29
C GLY A 75 5.34 -25.00 -8.47
#